data_AF-A0AA39IAK1-F1
#
_entry.id   AF-A0AA39IAK1-F1
#
_cell.length_a   1.000
_cell.length_b   1.000
_cell.length_c   1.000
_cell.angle_alpha   90.00
_cell.angle_beta   90.00
_cell.angle_gamma   90.00
#
_symmetry.space_group_name_H-M   'P 1'
#
loop_
_entity.id
_entity.type
_entity.pdbx_description
1 polymer ?
#
loop_
_entity_poly.entity_id
_entity_poly.type
_entity_poly.pdbx_seq_one_letter_code
_entity_poly.pdbx_strand_id
1 'polypeptide(L)'
;MAEPEGNVATAEQGCTIIEGRTGCDNAEIDCIINGIYWDHPENYYVHDIGEGSITIKLAQPYMLSSIGFRLWDGDVRWYHYYVETSPDGDQWERVADKTEVQCSSWQHLIFERRSVEYIRLVGTGTCRESNKWFHVVHIEAPVRDEPLSSKRKIAAYNSSILPCGIVF
;
A
#
# COMPACT_ATOMS: atom_id res chain seq x y z
N MET A 1 -3.06 23.80 8.15
CA MET A 1 -2.95 22.50 7.47
C MET A 1 -2.47 22.75 6.06
N ALA A 2 -1.43 22.05 5.62
CA ALA A 2 -0.89 22.23 4.28
C ALA A 2 -1.77 21.53 3.22
N GLU A 3 -1.80 22.11 2.02
CA GLU A 3 -2.42 21.49 0.85
C GLU A 3 -1.40 20.61 0.13
N PRO A 4 -1.71 19.36 -0.23
CA PRO A 4 -0.78 18.53 -0.98
C PRO A 4 -0.68 19.01 -2.44
N GLU A 5 0.53 19.25 -2.94
CA GLU A 5 0.79 19.54 -4.36
C GLU A 5 0.99 18.26 -5.21
N GLY A 6 1.06 17.10 -4.55
CA GLY A 6 1.30 15.78 -5.14
C GLY A 6 1.34 14.73 -4.03
N ASN A 7 1.84 13.52 -4.33
CA ASN A 7 1.98 12.47 -3.32
C ASN A 7 2.93 12.90 -2.19
N VAL A 8 2.38 13.15 -1.00
CA VAL A 8 3.11 13.54 0.22
C VAL A 8 3.51 12.34 1.08
N ALA A 9 3.03 11.14 0.75
CA ALA A 9 3.39 9.90 1.41
C ALA A 9 4.67 9.28 0.82
N THR A 10 5.72 10.10 0.65
CA THR A 10 7.02 9.65 0.16
C THR A 10 8.18 10.05 1.07
N ALA A 11 9.21 9.22 1.14
CA ALA A 11 10.41 9.49 1.93
C ALA A 11 11.10 10.79 1.48
N GLU A 12 11.08 11.10 0.17
CA GLU A 12 11.57 12.36 -0.38
C GLU A 12 10.84 13.59 0.19
N GLN A 13 9.54 13.46 0.46
CA GLN A 13 8.73 14.51 1.09
C GLN A 13 8.85 14.52 2.62
N GLY A 14 9.76 13.74 3.21
CA GLY A 14 9.99 13.65 4.65
C GLY A 14 9.02 12.73 5.39
N CYS A 15 8.28 11.89 4.66
CA CYS A 15 7.45 10.84 5.25
C CYS A 15 8.31 9.73 5.86
N THR A 16 7.83 9.08 6.92
CA THR A 16 8.51 7.96 7.59
C THR A 16 7.53 6.84 7.91
N ILE A 17 8.03 5.61 7.99
CA ILE A 17 7.27 4.46 8.48
C ILE A 17 7.65 4.24 9.95
N ILE A 18 6.68 4.37 10.86
CA ILE A 18 6.92 4.29 12.31
C ILE A 18 6.46 2.95 12.92
N GLU A 19 5.66 2.18 12.18
CA GLU A 19 5.23 0.84 12.58
C GLU A 19 5.10 -0.06 11.35
N GLY A 20 5.37 -1.35 11.53
CA GLY A 20 5.52 -2.34 10.47
C GLY A 20 6.98 -2.76 10.30
N ARG A 21 7.20 -3.82 9.52
CA ARG A 21 8.53 -4.32 9.19
C ARG A 21 8.64 -4.59 7.71
N THR A 22 9.85 -4.54 7.18
CA THR A 22 10.12 -5.06 5.84
C THR A 22 9.76 -6.55 5.77
N GLY A 23 9.23 -6.95 4.62
CA GLY A 23 8.76 -8.32 4.40
C GLY A 23 9.87 -9.36 4.23
N CYS A 24 11.06 -8.92 3.85
CA CYS A 24 12.26 -9.75 3.74
C CYS A 24 13.53 -8.93 3.97
N ASP A 25 14.64 -9.62 4.25
CA ASP A 25 15.94 -9.00 4.56
C ASP A 25 16.51 -8.16 3.41
N ASN A 26 16.15 -8.47 2.16
CA ASN A 26 16.61 -7.77 0.97
C ASN A 26 15.70 -6.59 0.57
N ALA A 27 14.58 -6.37 1.26
CA ALA A 27 13.69 -5.27 0.92
C ALA A 27 14.38 -3.94 1.22
N GLU A 28 14.21 -2.97 0.32
CA GLU A 28 14.70 -1.62 0.56
C GLU A 28 13.97 -1.01 1.77
N ILE A 29 14.74 -0.30 2.61
CA ILE A 29 14.18 0.50 3.69
C ILE A 29 13.24 1.54 3.08
N ASP A 30 12.08 1.75 3.69
CA ASP A 30 11.08 2.72 3.24
C ASP A 30 10.51 2.44 1.84
N CYS A 31 10.63 1.19 1.34
CA CYS A 31 10.21 0.84 -0.01
C CYS A 31 8.75 1.17 -0.35
N ILE A 32 7.81 1.07 0.61
CA ILE A 32 6.40 1.40 0.32
C ILE A 32 6.16 2.91 0.16
N ILE A 33 7.09 3.76 0.59
CA ILE A 33 7.06 5.24 0.48
C ILE A 33 8.17 5.78 -0.44
N ASN A 34 8.77 4.96 -1.31
CA ASN A 34 9.81 5.42 -2.24
C ASN A 34 9.24 6.15 -3.48
N GLY A 35 7.91 6.21 -3.64
CA GLY A 35 7.24 6.83 -4.79
C GLY A 35 7.23 5.97 -6.06
N ILE A 36 7.75 4.73 -6.02
CA ILE A 36 7.77 3.80 -7.13
C ILE A 36 6.50 2.94 -7.11
N TYR A 37 5.61 3.15 -8.09
CA TYR A 37 4.31 2.48 -8.19
C TYR A 37 4.41 0.97 -8.49
N TRP A 38 5.40 0.61 -9.29
CA TRP A 38 5.66 -0.76 -9.76
C TRP A 38 7.00 -1.24 -9.23
N ASP A 39 7.12 -1.22 -7.90
CA ASP A 39 8.33 -1.61 -7.23
C ASP A 39 8.66 -3.11 -7.41
N HIS A 40 9.90 -3.48 -7.10
CA HIS A 40 10.38 -4.84 -7.14
C HIS A 40 9.48 -5.76 -6.29
N PRO A 41 9.21 -7.00 -6.71
CA PRO A 41 8.40 -7.94 -5.92
C PRO A 41 8.97 -8.27 -4.54
N GLU A 42 10.20 -7.87 -4.20
CA GLU A 42 10.76 -8.07 -2.86
C GLU A 42 10.51 -6.86 -1.93
N ASN A 43 10.03 -5.74 -2.47
CA ASN A 43 9.81 -4.49 -1.75
C ASN A 43 8.38 -4.42 -1.22
N TYR A 44 8.21 -4.78 0.05
CA TYR A 44 6.94 -4.67 0.76
C TYR A 44 7.14 -4.56 2.26
N TYR A 45 6.16 -3.95 2.92
CA TYR A 45 6.04 -3.92 4.37
C TYR A 45 4.92 -4.86 4.82
N VAL A 46 5.09 -5.40 6.02
CA VAL A 46 4.12 -6.29 6.66
C VAL A 46 3.88 -5.91 8.11
N HIS A 47 2.72 -6.32 8.60
CA HIS A 47 2.47 -6.56 10.02
C HIS A 47 1.70 -7.87 10.20
N ASP A 48 1.71 -8.44 11.40
CA ASP A 48 0.96 -9.65 11.72
C ASP A 48 -0.53 -9.32 11.90
N ILE A 49 -1.41 -10.08 11.26
CA ILE A 49 -2.86 -9.88 11.37
C ILE A 49 -3.30 -10.24 12.79
N GLY A 50 -3.96 -9.29 13.44
CA GLY A 50 -4.34 -9.38 14.86
C GLY A 50 -3.33 -8.73 15.81
N GLU A 51 -2.12 -8.41 15.35
CA GLU A 51 -1.08 -7.78 16.16
C GLU A 51 -0.39 -6.64 15.38
N GLY A 52 -0.68 -5.40 15.77
CA GLY A 52 -0.06 -4.19 15.22
C GLY A 52 -0.67 -3.72 13.90
N SER A 53 0.11 -2.91 13.19
CA SER A 53 -0.30 -2.20 11.98
C SER A 53 0.91 -1.78 11.14
N ILE A 54 0.66 -1.26 9.93
CA ILE A 54 1.65 -0.45 9.21
C ILE A 54 1.24 1.01 9.39
N THR A 55 2.05 1.78 10.10
CA THR A 55 1.76 3.20 10.40
C THR A 55 2.79 4.10 9.73
N ILE A 56 2.28 5.04 8.95
CA ILE A 56 3.02 6.02 8.18
C ILE A 56 2.82 7.38 8.85
N LYS A 57 3.90 8.12 9.09
CA LYS A 57 3.91 9.50 9.56
C LYS A 57 4.37 10.42 8.43
N LEU A 58 3.49 11.31 7.99
CA LEU A 58 3.78 12.37 7.04
C LEU A 58 4.69 13.42 7.69
N ALA A 59 5.41 14.19 6.88
CA ALA A 59 6.34 15.22 7.39
C ALA A 59 5.65 16.32 8.20
N GLN A 60 4.37 16.55 7.93
CA GLN A 60 3.51 17.50 8.61
C GLN A 60 2.05 17.11 8.40
N PRO A 61 1.11 17.71 9.14
CA PRO A 61 -0.30 17.59 8.86
C PRO A 61 -0.70 18.15 7.47
N TYR A 62 -1.38 17.34 6.65
CA TYR A 62 -1.96 17.72 5.35
C TYR A 62 -3.50 17.62 5.33
N MET A 63 -4.16 18.43 4.51
CA MET A 63 -5.59 18.23 4.20
C MET A 63 -5.76 17.19 3.10
N LEU A 64 -6.24 16.01 3.47
CA LEU A 64 -6.42 14.87 2.56
C LEU A 64 -7.90 14.46 2.48
N SER A 65 -8.28 13.93 1.32
CA SER A 65 -9.58 13.31 1.07
C SER A 65 -9.46 11.98 0.31
N SER A 66 -8.24 11.53 0.05
CA SER A 66 -7.96 10.28 -0.65
C SER A 66 -6.65 9.66 -0.20
N ILE A 67 -6.61 8.32 -0.17
CA ILE A 67 -5.42 7.51 0.07
C ILE A 67 -5.45 6.35 -0.94
N GLY A 68 -4.33 6.13 -1.62
CA GLY A 68 -4.12 5.00 -2.52
C GLY A 68 -3.07 4.08 -1.93
N PHE A 69 -3.26 2.77 -2.03
CA PHE A 69 -2.20 1.83 -1.67
C PHE A 69 -2.39 0.52 -2.42
N ARG A 70 -1.28 -0.20 -2.60
CA ARG A 70 -1.29 -1.49 -3.29
C ARG A 70 -1.01 -2.59 -2.28
N LEU A 71 -1.94 -3.54 -2.22
CA LEU A 71 -1.77 -4.80 -1.53
C LEU A 71 -0.90 -5.73 -2.39
N TRP A 72 -0.19 -6.66 -1.73
CA TRP A 72 0.53 -7.71 -2.43
C TRP A 72 -0.36 -8.47 -3.42
N ASP A 73 0.07 -8.54 -4.67
CA ASP A 73 -0.63 -9.19 -5.79
C ASP A 73 0.30 -10.10 -6.62
N GLY A 74 1.45 -10.51 -6.05
CA GLY A 74 2.36 -11.48 -6.67
C GLY A 74 1.82 -12.91 -6.73
N ASP A 75 0.75 -13.20 -5.99
CA ASP A 75 -0.01 -14.44 -6.05
C ASP A 75 -1.52 -14.19 -5.91
N VAL A 76 -2.34 -15.22 -6.10
CA VAL A 76 -3.78 -15.13 -5.86
C VAL A 76 -4.01 -15.06 -4.34
N ARG A 77 -4.25 -13.84 -3.86
CA ARG A 77 -4.46 -13.56 -2.44
C ARG A 77 -5.43 -12.40 -2.23
N TRP A 78 -6.18 -12.46 -1.14
CA TRP A 78 -7.01 -11.36 -0.68
C TRP A 78 -6.75 -11.05 0.79
N TYR A 79 -7.18 -9.84 1.18
CA TYR A 79 -7.09 -9.31 2.52
C TYR A 79 -8.40 -8.66 2.94
N HIS A 80 -8.64 -8.68 4.25
CA HIS A 80 -9.58 -7.81 4.95
C HIS A 80 -8.77 -6.77 5.72
N TYR A 81 -9.24 -5.53 5.75
CA TYR A 81 -8.52 -4.45 6.44
C TYR A 81 -9.46 -3.31 6.84
N TYR A 82 -8.94 -2.40 7.66
CA TYR A 82 -9.47 -1.04 7.77
C TYR A 82 -8.31 -0.03 7.74
N VAL A 83 -8.64 1.23 7.45
CA VAL A 83 -7.67 2.33 7.43
C VAL A 83 -8.13 3.40 8.39
N GLU A 84 -7.22 3.84 9.24
CA GLU A 84 -7.40 4.95 10.17
C GLU A 84 -6.45 6.09 9.83
N THR A 85 -6.89 7.32 10.09
CA THR A 85 -6.06 8.51 9.98
C THR A 85 -6.08 9.26 11.30
N SER A 86 -4.99 9.95 11.61
CA SER A 86 -4.89 10.80 12.79
C SER A 86 -4.15 12.11 12.48
N PRO A 87 -4.55 13.24 13.06
CA PRO A 87 -3.80 14.50 12.97
C PRO A 87 -2.65 14.58 13.98
N ASP A 88 -2.63 13.73 15.03
CA ASP A 88 -1.73 13.87 16.19
C ASP A 88 -1.06 12.56 16.63
N GLY A 89 -1.52 11.41 16.14
CA GLY A 89 -1.04 10.07 16.51
C GLY A 89 -1.76 9.47 17.72
N ASP A 90 -2.64 10.22 18.38
CA ASP A 90 -3.37 9.82 19.58
C ASP A 90 -4.85 9.55 19.26
N GLN A 91 -5.50 10.45 18.52
CA GLN A 91 -6.90 10.35 18.13
C GLN A 91 -7.03 9.78 16.72
N TRP A 92 -7.62 8.60 16.61
CA TRP A 92 -7.73 7.86 15.35
C TRP A 92 -9.16 7.82 14.86
N GLU A 93 -9.34 8.12 13.57
CA GLU A 93 -10.63 8.02 12.90
C GLU A 93 -10.54 7.06 11.73
N ARG A 94 -11.48 6.10 11.67
CA ARG A 94 -11.57 5.14 10.58
C ARG A 94 -12.13 5.80 9.33
N VAL A 95 -11.32 5.85 8.27
CA VAL A 95 -11.70 6.41 6.96
C VAL A 95 -12.13 5.36 5.95
N ALA A 96 -11.80 4.08 6.19
CA ALA A 96 -12.30 2.96 5.41
C ALA A 96 -12.41 1.70 6.26
N ASP A 97 -13.52 0.97 6.08
CA ASP A 97 -13.74 -0.35 6.69
C ASP A 97 -14.00 -1.40 5.59
N LYS A 98 -13.08 -2.36 5.46
CA LYS A 98 -13.12 -3.48 4.51
C LYS A 98 -12.95 -4.82 5.25
N THR A 99 -13.39 -4.87 6.51
CA THR A 99 -13.32 -6.08 7.34
C THR A 99 -14.13 -7.25 6.78
N GLU A 100 -15.18 -6.96 6.02
CA GLU A 100 -16.08 -7.95 5.39
C GLU A 100 -15.92 -8.02 3.85
N VAL A 101 -14.91 -7.34 3.30
CA VAL A 101 -14.70 -7.24 1.84
C VAL A 101 -13.36 -7.85 1.45
N GLN A 102 -13.37 -8.82 0.54
CA GLN A 102 -12.14 -9.38 0.01
C GLN A 102 -11.47 -8.38 -0.94
N CYS A 103 -10.32 -7.86 -0.54
CA CYS A 103 -9.56 -6.87 -1.29
C CYS A 103 -8.23 -7.44 -1.80
N SER A 104 -7.79 -7.00 -2.98
CA SER A 104 -6.53 -7.42 -3.61
C SER A 104 -5.98 -6.30 -4.49
N SER A 105 -4.65 -6.24 -4.68
CA SER A 105 -3.97 -5.24 -5.50
C SER A 105 -4.29 -3.79 -5.07
N TRP A 106 -4.46 -2.87 -6.02
CA TRP A 106 -4.71 -1.45 -5.77
C TRP A 106 -6.03 -1.18 -5.06
N GLN A 107 -5.93 -0.39 -4.00
CA GLN A 107 -7.03 0.14 -3.19
C GLN A 107 -7.02 1.66 -3.34
N HIS A 108 -8.15 2.23 -3.74
CA HIS A 108 -8.35 3.68 -3.79
C HIS A 108 -9.46 4.05 -2.82
N LEU A 109 -9.10 4.79 -1.78
CA LEU A 109 -10.00 5.22 -0.73
C LEU A 109 -10.31 6.71 -0.92
N ILE A 110 -11.58 7.06 -0.92
CA ILE A 110 -12.07 8.44 -0.92
C ILE A 110 -12.89 8.64 0.35
N PHE A 111 -12.62 9.71 1.08
CA PHE A 111 -13.25 10.02 2.36
C PHE A 111 -13.45 11.52 2.55
N GLU A 112 -14.22 11.90 3.57
CA GLU A 112 -14.46 13.29 3.90
C GLU A 112 -13.14 14.02 4.23
N ARG A 113 -12.93 15.15 3.57
CA ARG A 113 -11.72 15.95 3.65
C ARG A 113 -11.37 16.31 5.10
N ARG A 114 -10.15 15.97 5.53
CA ARG A 114 -9.71 16.07 6.93
C ARG A 114 -8.20 16.29 7.06
N SER A 115 -7.81 16.69 8.27
CA SER A 115 -6.41 16.82 8.67
C SER A 115 -5.79 15.45 8.94
N VAL A 116 -4.68 15.15 8.28
CA VAL A 116 -3.97 13.86 8.40
C VAL A 116 -2.47 14.12 8.52
N GLU A 117 -1.86 13.65 9.61
CA GLU A 117 -0.40 13.51 9.73
C GLU A 117 -0.01 12.02 9.78
N TYR A 118 -0.89 11.16 10.27
CA TYR A 118 -0.66 9.73 10.42
C TYR A 118 -1.68 8.93 9.62
N ILE A 119 -1.20 7.89 8.94
CA ILE A 119 -2.01 6.91 8.22
C ILE A 119 -1.68 5.54 8.79
N ARG A 120 -2.70 4.81 9.25
CA ARG A 120 -2.56 3.46 9.81
C ARG A 120 -3.35 2.47 8.97
N LEU A 121 -2.64 1.47 8.44
CA LEU A 121 -3.20 0.35 7.71
C LEU A 121 -3.25 -0.87 8.62
N VAL A 122 -4.44 -1.42 8.86
CA VAL A 122 -4.63 -2.59 9.73
C VAL A 122 -5.30 -3.72 8.97
N GLY A 123 -4.54 -4.78 8.71
CA GLY A 123 -5.07 -6.04 8.22
C GLY A 123 -5.80 -6.83 9.30
N THR A 124 -6.99 -7.30 8.97
CA THR A 124 -7.88 -8.07 9.86
C THR A 124 -8.12 -9.50 9.38
N GLY A 125 -7.75 -9.82 8.14
CA GLY A 125 -7.91 -11.17 7.60
C GLY A 125 -7.19 -11.37 6.27
N THR A 126 -6.96 -12.63 5.91
CA THR A 126 -6.40 -13.04 4.62
C THR A 126 -6.84 -14.46 4.29
N CYS A 127 -6.76 -14.85 3.01
CA CYS A 127 -6.99 -16.24 2.57
C CYS A 127 -5.87 -17.21 2.93
N ARG A 128 -4.76 -16.74 3.50
CA ARG A 128 -3.61 -17.56 3.89
C ARG A 128 -3.75 -18.01 5.35
N GLU A 129 -3.82 -19.31 5.58
CA GLU A 129 -3.93 -19.88 6.93
C GLU A 129 -2.60 -19.88 7.69
N SER A 130 -1.48 -20.09 6.98
CA SER A 130 -0.14 -20.24 7.56
C SER A 130 0.72 -18.97 7.52
N ASN A 131 0.33 -17.98 6.72
CA ASN A 131 1.02 -16.69 6.60
C ASN A 131 0.03 -15.55 6.84
N LYS A 132 -0.23 -15.30 8.14
CA LYS A 132 -1.17 -14.26 8.58
C LYS A 132 -0.52 -12.89 8.63
N TRP A 133 0.18 -12.51 7.57
CA TRP A 133 0.73 -11.17 7.41
C TRP A 133 -0.18 -10.33 6.53
N PHE A 134 -0.30 -9.04 6.83
CA PHE A 134 -0.91 -8.06 5.94
C PHE A 134 0.18 -7.35 5.16
N HIS A 135 0.16 -7.46 3.82
CA HIS A 135 1.25 -7.01 2.98
C HIS A 135 0.85 -5.77 2.17
N VAL A 136 1.69 -4.75 2.22
CA VAL A 136 1.55 -3.51 1.46
C VAL A 136 2.84 -3.30 0.66
N VAL A 137 2.72 -3.01 -0.62
CA VAL A 137 3.88 -2.80 -1.52
C VAL A 137 4.06 -1.33 -1.91
N HIS A 138 3.03 -0.49 -1.73
CA HIS A 138 3.08 0.93 -2.07
C HIS A 138 1.97 1.69 -1.34
N ILE A 139 2.22 2.94 -0.98
CA ILE A 139 1.21 3.90 -0.52
C ILE A 139 1.40 5.27 -1.17
N GLU A 140 0.30 5.94 -1.43
CA GLU A 140 0.23 7.31 -1.90
C GLU A 140 -0.89 8.08 -1.20
N ALA A 141 -0.64 9.36 -0.95
CA ALA A 141 -1.65 10.27 -0.46
C ALA A 141 -1.34 11.70 -0.92
N PRO A 142 -2.25 12.42 -1.59
CA PRO A 142 -3.51 11.92 -2.15
C PRO A 142 -3.31 10.86 -3.23
N VAL A 143 -4.39 10.15 -3.58
CA VAL A 143 -4.43 9.25 -4.75
C VAL A 143 -4.03 10.03 -6.00
N ARG A 144 -3.20 9.45 -6.86
CA ARG A 144 -2.84 10.06 -8.14
C ARG A 144 -4.06 10.18 -9.04
N ASP A 145 -4.27 11.37 -9.61
CA ASP A 145 -5.21 11.58 -10.72
C ASP A 145 -4.64 10.95 -12.01
N GLU A 146 -4.59 9.62 -12.09
CA GLU A 146 -4.47 8.97 -13.40
C GLU A 146 -5.87 8.75 -13.98
N PRO A 147 -6.17 9.25 -15.19
CA PRO A 147 -7.36 8.80 -15.88
C PRO A 147 -7.19 7.30 -16.13
N LEU A 148 -8.16 6.50 -15.65
CA LEU A 148 -8.30 5.04 -15.87
C LEU A 148 -8.26 4.61 -17.37
N SER A 149 -8.05 5.55 -18.30
CA SER A 149 -8.12 5.41 -19.75
C SER A 149 -6.77 5.46 -20.48
N SER A 150 -5.64 5.79 -19.86
CA SER A 150 -4.34 5.81 -20.58
C SER A 150 -3.58 4.49 -20.47
N LYS A 151 -4.05 3.50 -21.24
CA LYS A 151 -3.29 2.36 -21.77
C LYS A 151 -2.37 1.63 -20.77
N ARG A 152 -2.87 0.49 -20.27
CA ARG A 152 -2.03 -0.68 -19.94
C ARG A 152 -1.16 -1.04 -21.15
N LYS A 153 0.05 -0.50 -21.25
CA LYS A 153 1.14 -1.17 -21.96
C LYS A 153 1.66 -2.23 -21.00
N ILE A 154 1.08 -3.42 -21.11
CA ILE A 154 1.73 -4.63 -20.60
C ILE A 154 3.05 -4.71 -21.37
N ALA A 155 4.14 -4.29 -20.73
CA ALA A 155 5.47 -4.67 -21.16
C ALA A 155 5.53 -6.19 -20.99
N ALA A 156 5.44 -6.91 -22.11
CA ALA A 156 5.67 -8.34 -22.14
C ALA A 156 7.06 -8.58 -21.53
N TYR A 157 7.09 -9.12 -20.32
CA TYR A 157 8.28 -9.72 -19.76
C TYR A 157 8.63 -10.89 -20.69
N ASN A 158 9.76 -10.77 -21.38
CA ASN A 158 10.24 -11.76 -22.35
C ASN A 158 10.31 -13.14 -21.70
N SER A 159 9.32 -14.00 -21.97
CA SER A 159 9.45 -15.44 -21.75
C SER A 159 10.24 -16.02 -22.93
N SER A 160 11.57 -15.94 -22.87
CA SER A 160 12.41 -16.85 -23.64
C SER A 160 12.42 -18.20 -22.93
N ILE A 161 11.32 -18.94 -23.04
CA ILE A 161 11.29 -20.38 -22.84
C ILE A 161 10.93 -20.96 -24.21
N LEU A 162 11.94 -21.39 -24.96
CA LEU A 162 11.71 -22.24 -26.12
C LEU A 162 11.33 -23.64 -25.62
N PRO A 163 10.31 -24.28 -26.22
CA PRO A 163 9.74 -25.51 -25.70
C PRO A 163 10.62 -26.73 -26.03
N CYS A 164 10.61 -27.68 -25.10
CA CYS A 164 11.13 -29.02 -25.29
C CYS A 164 10.15 -29.86 -26.14
N GLY A 165 10.61 -30.37 -27.30
CA GLY A 165 10.14 -31.57 -28.01
C GLY A 165 8.88 -31.47 -28.91
N ILE A 166 8.63 -32.26 -29.97
CA ILE A 166 9.26 -33.40 -30.67
C ILE A 166 8.59 -33.52 -32.08
N VAL A 167 9.21 -34.29 -33.01
CA VAL A 167 8.68 -35.05 -34.18
C VAL A 167 8.74 -34.28 -35.52
N PHE A 168 9.43 -34.71 -36.60
CA PHE A 168 9.59 -36.04 -37.22
C PHE A 168 11.04 -36.52 -37.37
#